data_AF-A0A2P8QWV7-F1
#
_entry.id   AF-A0A2P8QWV7-F1
#
_cell.length_a   1.000
_cell.length_b   1.000
_cell.length_c   1.000
_cell.angle_alpha   90.00
_cell.angle_beta   90.00
_cell.angle_gamma   90.00
#
_symmetry.space_group_name_H-M   'P 1'
#
loop_
_entity.id
_entity.type
_entity.pdbx_description
1 polymer ?
#
loop_
_entity_poly.entity_id
_entity_poly.type
_entity_poly.pdbx_seq_one_letter_code
_entity_poly.pdbx_strand_id
1 'polypeptide(L)'
;MAIDDPIESRWGSAVLQLVLLSFGLTILFALVYWGIDGLNWGLLQDREGKRAVRFLPFLYFSIETFFRIGYGTQVPLGAMWIAVTLEALSHFVVEILFIAHFATLSLNKLVSLSNRTRLENLLNRF
;
A
#
# COMPACT_ATOMS: atom_id res chain seq x y z
N MET A 1 -28.84 18.35 -10.24
CA MET A 1 -28.63 17.69 -8.94
C MET A 1 -27.85 16.43 -9.26
N ALA A 2 -26.53 16.47 -9.13
CA ALA A 2 -25.70 15.31 -9.42
C ALA A 2 -26.05 14.25 -8.38
N ILE A 3 -26.65 13.15 -8.84
CA ILE A 3 -26.82 11.96 -8.02
C ILE A 3 -25.41 11.39 -7.94
N ASP A 4 -24.67 11.73 -6.90
CA ASP A 4 -23.39 11.10 -6.61
C ASP A 4 -23.67 9.60 -6.51
N ASP A 5 -23.22 8.85 -7.51
CA ASP A 5 -23.46 7.43 -7.55
C ASP A 5 -22.83 6.85 -6.28
N PRO A 6 -23.60 6.16 -5.41
CA PRO A 6 -23.10 5.65 -4.12
C PRO A 6 -21.94 4.67 -4.30
N ILE A 7 -21.69 4.24 -5.53
CA ILE A 7 -20.54 3.45 -5.93
C ILE A 7 -19.30 4.33 -6.06
N GLU A 8 -19.30 5.46 -6.77
CA GLU A 8 -18.10 6.29 -6.97
C GLU A 8 -17.50 6.77 -5.62
N SER A 9 -18.37 7.13 -4.68
CA SER A 9 -18.00 7.46 -3.30
C SER A 9 -17.21 6.33 -2.59
N ARG A 10 -17.57 5.06 -2.84
CA ARG A 10 -16.92 3.89 -2.21
C ARG A 10 -15.55 3.60 -2.81
N TRP A 11 -15.34 3.94 -4.08
CA TRP A 11 -14.04 3.77 -4.74
C TRP A 11 -13.04 4.80 -4.25
N GLY A 12 -13.47 6.06 -4.13
CA GLY A 12 -12.66 7.13 -3.54
C GLY A 12 -12.21 6.78 -2.12
N SER A 13 -13.12 6.25 -1.30
CA SER A 13 -12.79 5.79 0.06
C SER A 13 -11.78 4.64 0.06
N ALA A 14 -11.93 3.65 -0.84
CA ALA A 14 -11.01 2.51 -0.90
C ALA A 14 -9.60 2.92 -1.32
N VAL A 15 -9.47 3.82 -2.30
CA VAL A 15 -8.17 4.37 -2.72
C VAL A 15 -7.55 5.19 -1.60
N LEU A 16 -8.31 6.03 -0.91
CA LEU A 16 -7.81 6.81 0.22
C LEU A 16 -7.30 5.90 1.34
N GLN A 17 -8.05 4.84 1.68
CA GLN A 17 -7.62 3.85 2.67
C GLN A 17 -6.31 3.16 2.27
N LEU A 18 -6.16 2.80 0.99
CA LEU A 18 -4.91 2.22 0.48
C LEU A 18 -3.75 3.19 0.66
N VAL A 19 -3.91 4.46 0.24
CA VAL A 19 -2.86 5.48 0.36
C VAL A 19 -2.46 5.69 1.82
N LEU A 20 -3.43 5.82 2.72
CA LEU A 20 -3.18 6.00 4.15
C LEU A 20 -2.50 4.78 4.78
N LEU A 21 -2.94 3.57 4.42
CA LEU A 21 -2.34 2.33 4.91
C LEU A 21 -0.89 2.17 4.42
N SER A 22 -0.66 2.39 3.12
CA SER A 22 0.68 2.35 2.52
C SER A 22 1.59 3.38 3.18
N PHE A 23 1.17 4.63 3.29
CA PHE A 23 1.96 5.68 3.92
C PHE A 23 2.23 5.39 5.41
N GLY A 24 1.23 4.87 6.13
CA GLY A 24 1.39 4.46 7.52
C GLY A 24 2.41 3.33 7.70
N LEU A 25 2.37 2.32 6.82
CA LEU A 25 3.36 1.23 6.82
C LEU A 25 4.76 1.74 6.49
N THR A 26 4.90 2.62 5.50
CA THR A 26 6.18 3.24 5.18
C THR A 26 6.77 4.01 6.37
N ILE A 27 5.95 4.81 7.07
CA ILE A 27 6.42 5.49 8.29
C ILE A 27 6.80 4.47 9.38
N LEU A 28 6.00 3.42 9.57
CA LEU A 28 6.27 2.38 10.55
C LEU A 28 7.61 1.69 10.28
N PHE A 29 7.88 1.26 9.04
CA PHE A 29 9.15 0.63 8.69
C PHE A 29 10.33 1.60 8.79
N ALA A 30 10.15 2.87 8.41
CA ALA A 30 11.16 3.90 8.63
C ALA A 30 11.55 4.02 10.11
N LEU A 31 10.59 3.98 11.03
CA LEU A 31 10.83 3.98 12.48
C LEU A 31 11.54 2.71 12.94
N VAL A 32 11.15 1.54 12.40
CA VAL A 32 11.82 0.27 12.69
C VAL A 32 13.29 0.31 12.26
N TYR A 33 13.59 0.78 11.04
CA TYR A 33 14.97 0.93 10.58
C TYR A 33 15.77 1.87 11.46
N TRP A 34 15.19 3.02 11.81
CA TRP A 34 15.86 3.98 12.67
C TRP A 34 16.12 3.41 14.09
N GLY A 35 15.20 2.60 14.61
CA GLY A 35 15.39 1.86 15.87
C GLY A 35 16.50 0.80 15.79
N ILE A 36 16.53 0.00 14.71
CA ILE A 36 17.59 -1.00 14.46
C ILE A 36 18.97 -0.33 14.37
N ASP A 37 19.04 0.79 13.67
CA ASP A 37 20.25 1.61 13.55
C ASP A 37 20.68 2.19 14.91
N GLY A 38 19.72 2.71 15.69
CA GLY A 38 19.97 3.23 17.04
C GLY A 38 20.49 2.19 18.02
N LEU A 39 20.12 0.92 17.86
CA LEU A 39 20.61 -0.22 18.64
C LEU A 39 21.93 -0.81 18.10
N ASN A 40 22.47 -0.27 17.00
CA ASN A 40 23.64 -0.79 16.28
C ASN A 40 23.50 -2.27 15.83
N TRP A 41 22.28 -2.75 15.57
CA TRP A 41 22.04 -4.11 15.04
C TRP A 41 22.12 -4.19 13.52
N GLY A 42 22.10 -3.04 12.86
CA GLY A 42 22.24 -2.88 11.43
C GLY A 42 22.49 -1.41 11.12
N LEU A 43 22.91 -1.12 9.90
CA LEU A 43 23.21 0.25 9.46
C LEU A 43 22.60 0.46 8.08
N LEU A 44 22.13 1.68 7.84
CA LEU A 44 21.77 2.13 6.51
C LEU A 44 22.89 3.01 5.98
N GLN A 45 23.49 2.62 4.87
CA GLN A 45 24.59 3.36 4.26
C GLN A 45 24.19 3.90 2.90
N ASP A 46 24.74 5.05 2.51
CA ASP A 46 24.73 5.47 1.12
C ASP A 46 25.80 4.72 0.29
N ARG A 47 25.85 4.98 -1.01
CA ARG A 47 26.87 4.41 -1.91
C ARG A 47 28.30 4.81 -1.59
N GLU A 48 28.49 5.90 -0.85
CA GLU A 48 29.80 6.37 -0.40
C GLU A 48 30.20 5.71 0.94
N GLY A 49 29.36 4.80 1.48
CA GLY A 49 29.57 4.12 2.74
C GLY A 49 29.24 4.98 3.97
N LYS A 50 28.65 6.17 3.78
CA LYS A 50 28.28 7.05 4.89
C LYS A 50 26.98 6.56 5.51
N ARG A 51 27.00 6.39 6.83
CA ARG A 51 25.84 6.00 7.62
C ARG A 51 24.78 7.11 7.61
N ALA A 52 23.52 6.71 7.44
CA ALA A 52 22.37 7.56 7.68
C ALA A 52 22.24 7.89 9.19
N VAL A 53 22.31 9.17 9.54
CA VAL A 53 22.21 9.61 10.95
C VAL A 53 20.82 10.18 11.28
N ARG A 54 20.11 10.68 10.27
CA ARG A 54 18.81 11.35 10.44
C ARG A 54 17.68 10.42 10.04
N PHE A 55 16.47 10.66 10.57
CA PHE A 55 15.26 9.90 10.23
C PHE A 55 14.90 9.95 8.73
N LEU A 56 15.08 11.10 8.08
CA LEU A 56 14.64 11.32 6.70
C LEU A 56 15.25 10.31 5.68
N PRO A 57 16.56 9.99 5.73
CA PRO A 57 17.14 8.87 5.00
C PRO A 57 16.41 7.53 5.16
N PHE A 58 15.98 7.16 6.37
CA PHE A 58 15.26 5.90 6.62
C PHE A 58 13.84 5.94 6.04
N LEU A 59 13.18 7.09 6.12
CA LEU A 59 11.87 7.27 5.49
C LEU A 59 11.98 7.16 3.97
N TYR A 60 12.99 7.80 3.38
CA TYR A 60 13.26 7.70 1.96
C TYR A 60 13.56 6.25 1.53
N PHE A 61 14.40 5.54 2.27
CA PHE A 61 14.66 4.11 2.06
C PHE A 61 13.41 3.25 2.09
N SER A 62 12.54 3.48 3.08
CA SER A 62 11.28 2.76 3.22
C SER A 62 10.32 3.05 2.06
N ILE A 63 10.26 4.30 1.56
CA ILE A 63 9.49 4.62 0.34
C ILE A 63 10.02 3.81 -0.85
N GLU A 64 11.34 3.81 -1.08
CA GLU A 64 11.95 3.06 -2.18
C GLU A 64 11.68 1.56 -2.09
N THR A 65 11.72 1.02 -0.87
CA THR A 65 11.56 -0.41 -0.59
C THR A 65 10.10 -0.83 -0.69
N PHE A 66 9.20 -0.13 -0.01
CA PHE A 66 7.78 -0.44 0.01
C PHE A 66 7.17 -0.38 -1.40
N PHE A 67 7.46 0.68 -2.16
CA PHE A 67 6.96 0.81 -3.54
C PHE A 67 7.81 0.10 -4.59
N ARG A 68 8.88 -0.61 -4.18
CA ARG A 68 9.78 -1.36 -5.06
C ARG A 68 10.42 -0.50 -6.18
N ILE A 69 10.64 0.78 -5.90
CA ILE A 69 11.30 1.70 -6.83
C ILE A 69 12.80 1.37 -6.90
N GLY A 70 13.43 1.19 -5.73
CA GLY A 70 14.79 0.66 -5.62
C GLY A 70 15.86 1.42 -6.40
N TYR A 71 15.94 2.76 -6.29
CA TYR A 71 17.03 3.52 -6.93
C TYR A 71 18.42 3.08 -6.44
N GLY A 72 18.48 2.42 -5.28
CA GLY A 72 19.70 1.80 -4.76
C GLY A 72 20.72 2.84 -4.33
N THR A 73 20.27 4.03 -3.94
CA THR A 73 21.12 5.08 -3.35
C THR A 73 21.53 4.73 -1.92
N GLN A 74 20.74 3.88 -1.26
CA GLN A 74 20.96 3.42 0.09
C GLN A 74 20.96 1.89 0.14
N VAL A 75 21.83 1.34 0.98
CA VAL A 75 22.04 -0.09 1.13
C VAL A 75 21.88 -0.46 2.60
N PRO A 76 20.93 -1.36 2.93
CA PRO A 76 20.76 -1.87 4.29
C PRO A 76 21.85 -2.91 4.61
N LEU A 77 22.29 -2.97 5.85
CA LEU A 77 23.26 -3.95 6.34
C LEU A 77 22.79 -4.57 7.67
N GLY A 78 23.23 -5.81 7.93
CA GLY A 78 22.97 -6.50 9.20
C GLY A 78 21.50 -6.87 9.39
N ALA A 79 20.97 -6.65 10.60
CA ALA A 79 19.58 -7.00 10.95
C ALA A 79 18.52 -6.24 10.12
N MET A 80 18.89 -5.15 9.43
CA MET A 80 17.97 -4.43 8.54
C MET A 80 17.47 -5.29 7.39
N TRP A 81 18.20 -6.32 6.95
CA TRP A 81 17.74 -7.23 5.88
C TRP A 81 16.44 -7.94 6.24
N ILE A 82 16.26 -8.27 7.52
CA ILE A 82 15.02 -8.91 8.01
C ILE A 82 13.87 -7.91 7.91
N ALA A 83 14.08 -6.67 8.36
CA ALA A 83 13.08 -5.62 8.29
C ALA A 83 12.69 -5.29 6.83
N VAL A 84 13.66 -5.24 5.90
CA VAL A 84 13.43 -5.08 4.46
C VAL A 84 12.59 -6.21 3.87
N THR A 85 12.88 -7.44 4.28
CA THR A 85 12.11 -8.62 3.83
C THR A 85 10.66 -8.55 4.33
N LEU A 86 10.46 -8.17 5.59
CA LEU A 86 9.14 -7.99 6.18
C LEU A 86 8.38 -6.83 5.53
N GLU A 87 9.06 -5.73 5.18
CA GLU A 87 8.48 -4.60 4.48
C GLU A 87 7.98 -5.01 3.09
N ALA A 88 8.83 -5.68 2.31
CA ALA A 88 8.48 -6.16 0.98
C ALA A 88 7.29 -7.16 1.02
N LEU A 89 7.25 -8.03 2.03
CA LEU A 89 6.14 -8.95 2.26
C LEU A 89 4.85 -8.20 2.65
N SER A 90 4.94 -7.17 3.49
CA SER A 90 3.79 -6.37 3.90
C SER A 90 3.14 -5.68 2.70
N HIS A 91 3.93 -5.17 1.75
CA HIS A 91 3.42 -4.62 0.50
C HIS A 91 2.63 -5.67 -0.29
N PHE A 92 3.15 -6.89 -0.46
CA PHE A 92 2.43 -7.96 -1.15
C PHE A 92 1.08 -8.26 -0.50
N VAL A 93 1.02 -8.30 0.84
CA VAL A 93 -0.24 -8.53 1.56
C VAL A 93 -1.24 -7.41 1.30
N VAL A 94 -0.81 -6.14 1.38
CA VAL A 94 -1.66 -4.98 1.11
C VAL A 94 -2.18 -5.00 -0.33
N GLU A 95 -1.32 -5.31 -1.29
CA GLU A 95 -1.66 -5.40 -2.71
C GLU A 95 -2.74 -6.48 -2.96
N ILE A 96 -2.57 -7.69 -2.40
CA ILE A 96 -3.54 -8.79 -2.52
C ILE A 96 -4.89 -8.40 -1.90
N LEU A 97 -4.88 -7.83 -0.70
CA LEU A 97 -6.10 -7.41 -0.01
C LEU A 97 -6.85 -6.34 -0.81
N PHE A 98 -6.12 -5.38 -1.39
CA PHE A 98 -6.71 -4.33 -2.21
C PHE A 98 -7.33 -4.89 -3.49
N ILE A 99 -6.62 -5.77 -4.22
CA ILE A 99 -7.15 -6.43 -5.42
C ILE A 99 -8.41 -7.23 -5.09
N ALA A 100 -8.39 -8.00 -4.00
CA ALA A 100 -9.55 -8.78 -3.56
C ALA A 100 -10.75 -7.89 -3.21
N HIS A 101 -10.52 -6.79 -2.50
CA HIS A 101 -11.55 -5.82 -2.15
C HIS A 101 -12.16 -5.16 -3.40
N PHE A 102 -11.30 -4.72 -4.31
CA PHE A 102 -11.68 -4.08 -5.56
C PHE A 102 -12.46 -5.01 -6.50
N ALA A 103 -12.00 -6.25 -6.65
CA ALA A 103 -12.70 -7.29 -7.43
C ALA A 103 -14.10 -7.54 -6.86
N THR A 104 -14.21 -7.62 -5.53
CA THR A 104 -15.50 -7.82 -4.84
C THR A 104 -16.45 -6.64 -5.09
N LEU A 105 -15.98 -5.39 -4.97
CA LEU A 105 -16.78 -4.20 -5.26
C LEU A 105 -17.27 -4.18 -6.72
N SER A 106 -16.39 -4.56 -7.65
CA SER A 106 -16.70 -4.61 -9.08
C SER A 106 -17.73 -5.70 -9.41
N LEU A 107 -17.57 -6.89 -8.87
CA LEU A 107 -18.52 -8.01 -9.03
C LEU A 107 -19.90 -7.65 -8.48
N ASN A 108 -19.95 -7.03 -7.29
CA ASN A 108 -21.22 -6.58 -6.70
C ASN A 108 -21.93 -5.56 -7.58
N LYS A 109 -21.20 -4.62 -8.20
CA LYS A 109 -21.77 -3.68 -9.17
C LYS A 109 -22.35 -4.41 -10.37
N LEU A 110 -21.61 -5.33 -10.99
CA LEU A 110 -22.06 -6.08 -12.16
C LEU A 110 -23.30 -6.93 -11.88
N VAL A 111 -23.33 -7.63 -10.74
CA VAL A 111 -24.48 -8.42 -10.30
C VAL A 111 -25.70 -7.53 -10.07
N SER A 112 -25.52 -6.36 -9.44
CA SER A 112 -26.62 -5.42 -9.19
C SER A 112 -27.24 -4.88 -10.49
N LEU A 113 -26.41 -4.57 -11.49
CA LEU A 113 -26.86 -4.11 -12.80
C LEU A 113 -27.59 -5.21 -13.57
N SER A 114 -27.04 -6.42 -13.59
CA SER A 114 -27.66 -7.59 -14.24
C SER A 114 -29.05 -7.90 -13.65
N ASN A 115 -29.17 -7.85 -12.31
CA ASN A 115 -30.45 -8.07 -11.63
C ASN A 115 -31.47 -6.97 -11.94
N ARG A 116 -31.04 -5.69 -12.01
CA ARG A 116 -31.93 -4.58 -12.42
C ARG A 116 -32.46 -4.78 -13.84
N THR A 117 -31.59 -5.07 -14.80
CA THR A 117 -32.01 -5.32 -16.20
C THR A 117 -32.95 -6.52 -16.32
N ARG A 118 -32.73 -7.59 -15.55
CA ARG A 118 -33.65 -8.74 -15.50
C ARG A 118 -35.02 -8.35 -14.97
N LEU A 119 -35.09 -7.56 -13.89
CA LEU A 119 -36.35 -7.10 -13.31
C LEU A 119 -37.10 -6.16 -14.24
N GLU A 120 -36.41 -5.21 -14.88
CA GLU A 120 -37.01 -4.31 -15.89
C GLU A 120 -37.60 -5.09 -17.07
N ASN A 121 -36.89 -6.10 -17.56
CA ASN A 121 -37.38 -6.97 -18.63
C ASN A 121 -38.58 -7.83 -18.21
N LEU A 122 -38.68 -8.21 -16.94
CA LEU A 122 -39.85 -8.93 -16.42
C LEU A 122 -41.04 -8.01 -16.27
N LEU A 123 -40.85 -6.78 -15.78
CA LEU A 123 -41.91 -5.79 -15.63
C LEU A 123 -42.47 -5.33 -16.98
N ASN A 124 -41.62 -5.11 -17.99
CA ASN A 124 -42.06 -4.72 -19.34
C ASN A 124 -42.73 -5.85 -20.14
N ARG A 125 -42.75 -7.09 -19.61
CA ARG A 125 -43.45 -8.23 -20.22
C ARG A 125 -44.89 -8.39 -19.74
N PHE A 126 -45.30 -7.66 -18.71
CA PHE A 126 -46.67 -7.60 -18.19
C PHE A 126 -47.28 -6.24 -18.50
#